data_AF-A0A351L5A4-F1
#
_entry.id   AF-A0A351L5A4-F1
#
_cell.length_a   1.000
_cell.length_b   1.000
_cell.length_c   1.000
_cell.angle_alpha   90.00
_cell.angle_beta   90.00
_cell.angle_gamma   90.00
#
_symmetry.space_group_name_H-M   'P 1'
#
loop_
_entity.id
_entity.type
_entity.pdbx_description
1 polymer ?
#
loop_
_entity_poly.entity_id
_entity_poly.type
_entity_poly.pdbx_seq_one_letter_code
_entity_poly.pdbx_strand_id
1 'polypeptide(L)'
;KLVFDRCFEAGVDIAICTDNAGLHNVRLPFEYENLLTQDVIDFRQLQACQEASFRHAFAWPYQQPPASLLSGLYQEAPTKTGDGYPGKREFVRQS
;
A
#
# COMPACT_ATOMS: atom_id res chain seq x y z
N LYS A 1 21.80 -9.31 2.87
CA LYS A 1 21.83 -10.11 1.63
C LYS A 1 21.57 -11.60 1.86
N LEU A 2 22.45 -12.35 2.53
CA LEU A 2 22.34 -13.82 2.70
C LEU A 2 20.96 -14.34 3.17
N VAL A 3 20.32 -13.64 4.11
CA VAL A 3 18.97 -14.02 4.60
C VAL A 3 17.93 -13.94 3.47
N PHE A 4 17.91 -12.84 2.72
CA PHE A 4 17.00 -12.67 1.59
C PHE A 4 17.25 -13.72 0.51
N ASP A 5 18.52 -13.95 0.14
CA ASP A 5 18.89 -14.97 -0.85
C ASP A 5 18.32 -16.34 -0.47
N ARG A 6 18.55 -16.78 0.77
CA ARG A 6 18.05 -18.08 1.27
C ARG A 6 16.53 -18.15 1.34
N CYS A 7 15.88 -17.07 1.78
CA CYS A 7 14.42 -17.03 1.84
C CYS A 7 13.82 -17.13 0.43
N PHE A 8 14.34 -16.39 -0.54
CA PHE A 8 13.88 -16.47 -1.93
C PHE A 8 14.16 -17.84 -2.57
N GLU A 9 15.36 -18.40 -2.37
CA GLU A 9 15.69 -19.76 -2.84
C GLU A 9 14.77 -20.83 -2.25
N ALA A 10 14.38 -20.69 -0.98
CA ALA A 10 13.48 -21.60 -0.29
C ALA A 10 11.99 -21.34 -0.56
N GLY A 11 11.64 -20.30 -1.32
CA GLY A 11 10.24 -19.90 -1.54
C GLY A 11 9.53 -19.38 -0.28
N VAL A 12 10.29 -18.84 0.68
CA VAL A 12 9.75 -18.25 1.91
C VAL A 12 9.33 -16.81 1.64
N ASP A 13 8.06 -16.52 1.88
CA ASP A 13 7.50 -15.18 1.81
C ASP A 13 8.11 -14.26 2.88
N ILE A 14 8.44 -13.02 2.49
CA ILE A 14 9.08 -12.02 3.36
C ILE A 14 8.19 -10.78 3.43
N ALA A 15 7.99 -10.25 4.63
CA ALA A 15 7.47 -8.91 4.85
C ALA A 15 8.56 -8.02 5.45
N ILE A 16 8.70 -6.79 4.94
CA ILE A 16 9.66 -5.81 5.44
C ILE A 16 8.92 -4.88 6.40
N CYS A 17 9.47 -4.72 7.60
CA CYS A 17 8.86 -3.95 8.68
C CYS A 17 9.91 -3.03 9.33
N THR A 18 9.45 -2.00 10.03
CA THR A 18 10.33 -1.12 10.83
C THR A 18 10.64 -1.69 12.22
N ASP A 19 9.96 -2.76 12.62
CA ASP A 19 9.89 -3.32 13.98
C ASP A 19 9.42 -2.28 15.02
N ASN A 20 10.26 -1.30 15.37
CA ASN A 20 9.97 -0.24 16.32
C ASN A 20 10.37 1.16 15.81
N ALA A 21 9.56 1.70 14.87
CA ALA A 21 9.81 2.99 14.22
C ALA A 21 10.02 4.18 15.19
N GLY A 22 9.34 4.17 16.34
CA GLY A 22 9.46 5.24 17.35
C GLY A 22 10.78 5.21 18.10
N LEU A 23 11.28 4.01 18.42
CA LEU A 23 12.58 3.83 19.10
C LEU A 23 13.75 4.13 18.16
N HIS A 24 13.65 3.71 16.90
CA HIS A 24 14.74 3.82 15.94
C HIS A 24 14.70 5.11 15.10
N ASN A 25 13.64 5.93 15.27
CA ASN A 25 13.39 7.12 14.45
C ASN A 25 13.46 6.84 12.93
N VAL A 26 13.05 5.65 12.51
CA VAL A 26 13.01 5.20 11.11
C VAL A 26 11.59 5.26 10.56
N ARG A 27 11.45 5.15 9.24
CA ARG A 27 10.17 5.03 8.55
C ARG A 27 10.26 3.90 7.55
N LEU A 28 9.13 3.27 7.25
CA LEU A 28 9.09 2.12 6.33
C LEU A 28 9.71 2.41 4.95
N PRO A 29 9.53 3.59 4.32
CA PRO A 29 10.24 3.92 3.08
C PRO A 29 11.77 3.88 3.21
N PHE A 30 12.31 4.26 4.37
CA PHE A 30 13.75 4.23 4.62
C PHE A 30 14.27 2.79 4.72
N GLU A 31 13.48 1.85 5.26
CA GLU A 31 13.84 0.42 5.26
C GLU A 31 13.93 -0.12 3.82
N TYR A 32 12.98 0.25 2.94
CA TYR A 32 13.04 -0.13 1.53
C TYR A 32 14.26 0.46 0.83
N GLU A 33 14.52 1.76 1.05
CA GLU A 33 15.64 2.46 0.45
C GLU A 33 16.98 1.85 0.88
N ASN A 34 17.15 1.53 2.16
CA ASN A 34 18.37 0.87 2.65
C ASN A 34 18.60 -0.48 1.96
N LEU A 35 17.56 -1.29 1.81
CA LEU A 35 17.68 -2.61 1.18
C LEU A 35 18.01 -2.49 -0.33
N LEU A 36 17.44 -1.52 -1.02
CA LEU A 36 17.71 -1.26 -2.44
C LEU A 36 19.11 -0.67 -2.67
N THR A 37 19.48 0.36 -1.90
CA THR A 37 20.74 1.10 -2.08
C THR A 37 21.95 0.29 -1.67
N GLN A 38 21.80 -0.65 -0.74
CA GLN A 38 22.86 -1.57 -0.31
C GLN A 38 22.87 -2.89 -1.11
N ASP A 39 22.10 -2.98 -2.20
CA ASP A 39 22.03 -4.15 -3.09
C ASP A 39 21.69 -5.46 -2.33
N VAL A 40 20.81 -5.33 -1.32
CA VAL A 40 20.30 -6.48 -0.56
C VAL A 40 19.14 -7.13 -1.28
N ILE A 41 18.30 -6.33 -1.94
CA ILE A 41 17.22 -6.74 -2.83
C ILE A 41 17.15 -5.82 -4.05
N ASP A 42 16.56 -6.29 -5.14
CA ASP A 42 16.17 -5.47 -6.28
C ASP A 42 14.68 -5.03 -6.21
N PHE A 43 14.23 -4.25 -7.20
CA PHE A 43 12.84 -3.79 -7.28
C PHE A 43 11.82 -4.92 -7.46
N ARG A 44 12.20 -6.03 -8.11
CA ARG A 44 11.31 -7.19 -8.30
C ARG A 44 11.11 -7.92 -6.97
N GLN A 45 12.19 -8.10 -6.23
CA GLN A 45 12.17 -8.67 -4.88
C GLN A 45 11.40 -7.76 -3.90
N LEU A 46 11.57 -6.44 -3.99
CA LEU A 46 10.77 -5.49 -3.20
C LEU A 46 9.27 -5.62 -3.51
N GLN A 47 8.90 -5.75 -4.78
CA GLN A 47 7.50 -5.99 -5.18
C GLN A 47 6.99 -7.31 -4.60
N ALA A 48 7.76 -8.39 -4.69
CA ALA A 48 7.39 -9.69 -4.12
C ALA A 48 7.16 -9.63 -2.60
N CYS A 49 8.02 -8.90 -1.87
CA CYS A 49 7.84 -8.68 -0.43
C CYS A 49 6.55 -7.91 -0.12
N GLN A 50 6.20 -6.90 -0.93
CA GLN A 50 4.95 -6.15 -0.76
C GLN A 50 3.73 -7.03 -1.05
N GLU A 51 3.75 -7.82 -2.13
CA GLU A 51 2.67 -8.75 -2.45
C GLU A 51 2.47 -9.81 -1.36
N ALA A 52 3.56 -10.36 -0.83
CA ALA A 52 3.52 -11.27 0.31
C ALA A 52 2.91 -10.60 1.55
N SER A 53 3.27 -9.35 1.82
CA SER A 53 2.73 -8.60 2.96
C SER A 53 1.20 -8.45 2.89
N PHE A 54 0.65 -8.19 1.70
CA PHE A 54 -0.82 -8.13 1.53
C PHE A 54 -1.47 -9.51 1.56
N ARG A 55 -0.86 -10.51 0.95
CA ARG A 55 -1.36 -11.89 0.95
C ARG A 55 -1.55 -12.44 2.37
N HIS A 56 -0.65 -12.07 3.27
CA HIS A 56 -0.65 -12.51 4.67
C HIS A 56 -1.25 -11.50 5.64
N ALA A 57 -1.75 -10.35 5.17
CA ALA A 57 -2.35 -9.33 6.02
C ALA A 57 -3.70 -9.80 6.56
N PHE A 58 -3.88 -9.79 7.89
CA PHE A 58 -5.14 -10.19 8.51
C PHE A 58 -6.35 -9.33 8.11
N ALA A 59 -6.12 -8.07 7.72
CA ALA A 59 -7.17 -7.12 7.35
C ALA A 59 -7.29 -6.90 5.82
N TRP A 60 -6.73 -7.79 5.00
CA TRP A 60 -6.86 -7.74 3.54
C TRP A 60 -7.79 -8.84 3.03
N PRO A 61 -9.06 -8.53 2.69
CA PRO A 61 -10.05 -9.56 2.35
C PRO A 61 -9.97 -10.03 0.89
N TYR A 62 -9.08 -9.43 0.08
CA TYR A 62 -9.00 -9.67 -1.35
C TYR A 62 -7.87 -10.63 -1.70
N GLN A 63 -8.09 -11.49 -2.69
CA GLN A 63 -7.02 -12.34 -3.24
C GLN A 63 -6.09 -11.56 -4.17
N GLN A 64 -6.59 -10.46 -4.74
CA GLN A 64 -5.84 -9.65 -5.69
C GLN A 64 -4.95 -8.63 -4.96
N PRO A 65 -3.81 -8.24 -5.55
CA PRO A 65 -2.95 -7.21 -4.97
C PRO A 65 -3.64 -5.84 -4.99
N PRO A 66 -3.31 -4.92 -4.07
CA PRO A 66 -3.95 -3.61 -3.99
C PRO A 66 -3.95 -2.81 -5.30
N ALA A 67 -2.86 -2.88 -6.07
CA ALA A 67 -2.74 -2.20 -7.35
C ALA A 67 -3.84 -2.60 -8.36
N SER A 68 -4.35 -3.84 -8.28
CA SER A 68 -5.43 -4.31 -9.15
C SER A 68 -6.80 -3.71 -8.78
N LEU A 69 -7.00 -3.27 -7.54
CA LEU A 69 -8.25 -2.67 -7.08
C LEU A 69 -8.31 -1.18 -7.38
N LEU A 70 -7.15 -0.51 -7.43
CA LEU A 70 -7.07 0.92 -7.71
C LEU A 70 -7.68 1.28 -9.08
N SER A 71 -7.52 0.42 -10.09
CA SER A 71 -8.09 0.65 -11.43
C SER A 71 -9.63 0.72 -11.43
N GLY A 72 -10.30 -0.06 -10.58
CA GLY A 72 -11.76 -0.02 -10.39
C GLY A 72 -12.22 1.22 -9.65
N LEU A 73 -11.49 1.62 -8.59
CA LEU A 73 -11.82 2.81 -7.79
C LEU A 73 -11.69 4.12 -8.59
N TYR A 74 -10.73 4.21 -9.52
CA TYR A 74 -10.61 5.38 -10.41
C TYR A 74 -11.72 5.47 -11.46
N GLN A 75 -12.40 4.36 -11.79
CA GLN A 75 -13.47 4.33 -12.78
C GLN A 75 -14.85 4.69 -12.19
N GLU A 76 -15.02 4.59 -10.86
CA GLU A 76 -16.25 5.01 -10.15
C GLU A 76 -16.34 6.53 -9.91
N ALA A 77 -15.42 7.34 -10.45
CA ALA A 77 -15.62 8.78 -10.48
C ALA A 77 -16.94 9.07 -11.24
N PRO A 78 -17.92 9.75 -10.62
CA PRO A 78 -19.24 9.86 -11.21
C PRO A 78 -19.12 10.63 -12.54
N THR A 79 -19.41 9.94 -13.64
CA THR A 79 -19.84 10.58 -14.86
C THR A 79 -21.04 11.43 -14.46
N LYS A 80 -20.87 12.75 -14.41
CA LYS A 80 -22.00 13.68 -14.26
C LYS A 80 -22.95 13.46 -15.43
N THR A 81 -23.87 12.53 -15.27
CA THR A 81 -25.06 12.46 -16.11
C THR A 81 -25.91 13.65 -15.67
N GLY A 82 -26.08 14.58 -16.60
CA GLY A 82 -26.86 15.79 -16.35
C GLY A 82 -28.24 15.42 -15.84
N ASP A 83 -28.58 15.89 -14.65
CA ASP A 83 -29.85 16.54 -14.34
C ASP A 83 -29.86 16.96 -12.85
N GLY A 84 -30.14 18.25 -12.61
CA GLY A 84 -30.63 18.78 -11.34
C GLY A 84 -29.59 19.07 -10.23
N TYR A 85 -29.14 20.31 -10.14
CA TYR A 85 -28.60 20.86 -8.89
C TYR A 85 -29.69 20.90 -7.80
N PRO A 86 -29.50 20.34 -6.59
CA PRO A 86 -30.38 20.64 -5.47
C PRO A 86 -30.01 22.01 -4.88
N GLY A 87 -31.07 22.73 -4.50
CA GLY A 87 -31.12 24.17 -4.28
C GLY A 87 -30.18 24.74 -3.22
N LYS A 88 -29.94 26.05 -3.37
CA LYS A 88 -29.27 26.92 -2.39
C LYS A 88 -29.84 26.68 -0.99
N ARG A 89 -28.99 26.34 -0.02
CA ARG A 89 -29.36 26.35 1.40
C ARG A 89 -29.56 27.81 1.83
N GLU A 90 -30.80 28.19 2.13
CA GLU A 90 -31.09 29.46 2.80
C GLU A 90 -30.50 29.43 4.21
N PHE A 91 -29.69 30.45 4.53
CA PHE A 91 -29.22 30.72 5.88
C PHE A 91 -30.35 31.36 6.66
N VAL A 92 -30.96 30.62 7.58
CA VAL A 92 -31.85 31.19 8.60
C VAL A 92 -30.99 31.96 9.60
N ARG A 93 -31.14 33.28 9.65
CA ARG A 93 -30.58 34.11 10.74
C ARG A 93 -31.35 33.79 12.03
N GLN A 94 -30.62 33.37 13.06
CA GLN A 94 -31.12 33.36 14.43
C GLN A 94 -31.04 34.78 15.02
N SER A 95 -31.97 35.03 15.93
CA SER A 95 -32.51 36.30 16.44
C SER A 95 -31.52 37.31 17.01
#